data_AF-A0A679JBZ9-F1
#
_entry.id   AF-A0A679JBZ9-F1
#
_cell.length_a   1.000
_cell.length_b   1.000
_cell.length_c   1.000
_cell.angle_alpha   90.00
_cell.angle_beta   90.00
_cell.angle_gamma   90.00
#
_symmetry.space_group_name_H-M   'P 1'
#
loop_
_entity.id
_entity.type
_entity.pdbx_description
1 polymer ?
#
loop_
_entity_poly.entity_id
_entity_poly.type
_entity_poly.pdbx_seq_one_letter_code
_entity_poly.pdbx_strand_id
1 'polypeptide(L)' 'MDFPIVSLDKIEREAKEAAEAGHSLNFACSYPFDERSGQHFKKVFNDRRAALLDRSLQQQSESTR' A
#
# COMPACT_ATOMS: atom_id res chain seq x y z
N MET A 1 -24.93 -16.25 -4.93
CA MET A 1 -23.68 -15.63 -5.41
C MET A 1 -22.85 -15.36 -4.18
N ASP A 2 -21.84 -16.20 -3.98
CA ASP A 2 -20.87 -16.07 -2.89
C ASP A 2 -19.89 -14.97 -3.31
N PHE A 3 -20.16 -13.73 -2.91
CA PHE A 3 -19.18 -12.66 -3.11
C PHE A 3 -18.01 -13.03 -2.19
N PRO A 4 -16.80 -13.28 -2.73
CA PRO A 4 -15.68 -13.57 -1.87
C PRO A 4 -15.56 -12.37 -0.95
N ILE A 5 -15.73 -12.62 0.35
CA ILE A 5 -15.40 -11.67 1.40
C ILE A 5 -13.90 -11.49 1.23
N VAL A 6 -13.51 -10.50 0.40
CA VAL A 6 -12.13 -10.09 0.29
C VAL A 6 -11.84 -9.50 1.65
N SER A 7 -11.32 -10.33 2.55
CA SER A 7 -10.98 -9.93 3.89
C SER A 7 -10.07 -8.72 3.79
N LEU A 8 -10.37 -7.66 4.56
CA LEU A 8 -9.58 -6.43 4.58
C LEU A 8 -8.09 -6.72 4.74
N ASP A 9 -7.75 -7.78 5.48
CA ASP A 9 -6.41 -8.35 5.61
C ASP A 9 -5.70 -8.62 4.27
N LYS A 10 -6.40 -9.20 3.29
CA LYS A 10 -5.85 -9.45 1.95
C LYS A 10 -5.56 -8.13 1.23
N ILE A 11 -6.50 -7.17 1.30
CA ILE A 11 -6.36 -5.84 0.69
C ILE A 11 -5.17 -5.10 1.30
N GLU A 12 -5.01 -5.18 2.61
CA GLU A 12 -3.87 -4.58 3.32
C GLU A 12 -2.54 -5.21 2.90
N ARG A 13 -2.50 -6.54 2.76
CA ARG A 13 -1.29 -7.25 2.31
C ARG A 13 -0.92 -6.85 0.88
N GLU A 14 -1.87 -6.89 -0.05
CA GLU A 14 -1.66 -6.50 -1.45
C GLU A 14 -1.21 -5.03 -1.55
N ALA A 15 -1.80 -4.13 -0.74
CA ALA A 15 -1.42 -2.71 -0.71
C ALA A 15 0.01 -2.50 -0.19
N LYS A 16 0.43 -3.23 0.85
CA LYS A 16 1.78 -3.16 1.39
C LYS A 16 2.80 -3.71 0.40
N GLU A 17 2.54 -4.88 -0.18
CA GLU A 17 3.41 -5.50 -1.19
C GLU A 17 3.60 -4.58 -2.39
N ALA A 18 2.52 -3.96 -2.88
CA ALA A 18 2.59 -3.00 -3.98
C ALA A 18 3.40 -1.74 -3.63
N ALA A 19 3.24 -1.22 -2.41
CA ALA A 19 3.99 -0.06 -1.94
C ALA A 19 5.50 -0.37 -1.80
N GLU A 20 5.84 -1.58 -1.35
CA GLU A 20 7.21 -2.07 -1.23
C GLU A 20 7.86 -2.34 -2.58
N ALA A 21 7.10 -2.89 -3.54
CA ALA A 21 7.56 -3.09 -4.91
C ALA A 21 7.69 -1.78 -5.70
N GLY A 22 7.12 -0.67 -5.20
CA GLY A 22 7.13 0.63 -5.88
C GLY A 22 6.15 0.71 -7.05
N HIS A 23 5.15 -0.18 -7.11
CA HIS A 23 4.11 -0.13 -8.13
C HIS A 23 3.19 1.07 -7.94
N SER A 24 2.55 1.52 -9.02
CA SER A 24 1.55 2.59 -8.93
C SER A 24 0.22 2.06 -8.41
N LEU A 25 -0.47 2.88 -7.63
CA LEU A 25 -1.76 2.55 -7.02
C LEU A 25 -2.81 2.12 -8.06
N ASN A 26 -2.84 2.76 -9.23
CA ASN A 26 -3.70 2.37 -10.37
C ASN A 26 -3.35 1.02 -11.01
N PHE A 27 -2.10 0.58 -10.87
CA PHE A 27 -1.66 -0.70 -11.42
C PHE A 27 -1.88 -1.84 -10.42
N ALA A 28 -1.74 -1.56 -9.12
CA ALA A 28 -1.83 -2.56 -8.07
C ALA A 28 -3.23 -2.73 -7.45
N CYS A 29 -4.07 -1.69 -7.50
CA CYS A 29 -5.43 -1.77 -6.96
C CYS A 29 -6.37 -2.45 -7.96
N SER A 30 -6.66 -3.73 -7.73
CA SER A 30 -7.67 -4.49 -8.49
C SER A 30 -9.11 -4.14 -8.12
N TYR A 31 -9.31 -3.29 -7.09
CA TYR A 31 -10.62 -2.93 -6.55
C TYR A 31 -11.10 -1.57 -7.10
N PRO A 32 -12.42 -1.36 -7.25
CA PRO A 32 -12.96 -0.06 -7.64
C PRO A 32 -12.63 1.01 -6.60
N PHE A 33 -12.14 2.17 -7.05
CA PHE A 33 -11.79 3.28 -6.16
C PHE A 33 -12.98 3.88 -5.40
N ASP A 34 -14.18 3.75 -5.95
CA ASP A 34 -15.42 4.23 -5.34
C ASP A 34 -15.85 3.38 -4.15
N GLU A 35 -15.44 2.11 -4.10
CA GLU A 35 -15.77 1.20 -3.00
C GLU A 35 -14.88 1.39 -1.77
N ARG A 36 -15.40 0.97 -0.60
CA ARG A 36 -14.65 0.96 0.67
C ARG A 36 -13.32 0.20 0.54
N SER A 37 -13.30 -0.87 -0.25
CA SER A 37 -12.11 -1.68 -0.53
C SER A 37 -11.01 -0.88 -1.22
N GLY A 38 -11.34 -0.12 -2.27
CA GLY A 38 -10.39 0.72 -2.99
C GLY A 38 -9.91 1.91 -2.17
N GLN A 39 -10.80 2.54 -1.39
CA GLN A 39 -10.40 3.60 -0.46
C GLN A 39 -9.47 3.08 0.64
N HIS A 40 -9.73 1.89 1.18
CA HIS A 40 -8.89 1.25 2.17
C HIS A 40 -7.51 0.89 1.60
N PHE A 41 -7.47 0.28 0.42
CA PHE A 41 -6.22 -0.02 -0.30
C PHE A 41 -5.38 1.25 -0.50
N LYS A 42 -6.00 2.33 -0.99
CA LYS A 42 -5.32 3.61 -1.21
C LYS A 42 -4.71 4.18 0.07
N LYS A 43 -5.44 4.10 1.19
CA LYS A 43 -4.96 4.58 2.49
C LYS A 43 -3.74 3.78 2.94
N VAL A 44 -3.82 2.45 2.92
CA VAL A 44 -2.74 1.55 3.37
C VAL A 44 -1.51 1.67 2.49
N PHE A 45 -1.70 1.73 1.17
CA PHE A 45 -0.61 1.91 0.20
C PHE A 45 0.16 3.22 0.44
N ASN A 46 -0.55 4.33 0.58
CA ASN A 46 0.09 5.64 0.82
C ASN A 46 0.80 5.69 2.16
N ASP A 47 0.20 5.16 3.22
CA ASP A 47 0.81 5.08 4.55
C ASP A 47 2.11 4.27 4.50
N ARG A 48 2.09 3.10 3.85
CA ARG A 48 3.28 2.26 3.68
C ARG A 48 4.35 2.96 2.86
N ARG A 49 4.00 3.62 1.75
CA ARG A 49 4.95 4.40 0.93
C ARG A 49 5.56 5.56 1.72
N ALA A 50 4.78 6.28 2.51
CA ALA A 50 5.29 7.35 3.36
C ALA A 50 6.29 6.80 4.38
N ALA A 51 5.97 5.68 5.04
CA ALA A 51 6.88 5.02 5.98
C ALA A 51 8.18 4.52 5.32
N LEU A 52 8.11 4.00 4.09
CA LEU A 52 9.30 3.58 3.33
C LEU A 52 10.19 4.77 2.93
N LEU A 53 9.58 5.89 2.54
CA LEU A 53 10.30 7.12 2.22
C LEU A 53 10.98 7.72 3.46
N ASP A 54 10.25 7.82 4.58
CA ASP A 54 10.79 8.29 5.86
C ASP A 54 11.98 7.44 6.32
N ARG A 55 11.84 6.11 6.26
CA ARG A 55 12.94 5.19 6.60
C ARG A 55 14.15 5.33 5.68
N SER A 56 13.94 5.60 4.40
CA SER A 56 15.04 5.82 3.44
C SER A 56 15.81 7.11 3.76
N LEU A 57 15.11 8.17 4.19
CA LEU A 57 15.70 9.45 4.60
C LEU A 57 16.55 9.31 5.87
N GLN A 58 16.07 8.54 6.86
CA GLN A 58 16.83 8.29 8.08
C GLN A 58 18.10 7.47 7.79
N GLN A 59 18.01 6.43 6.95
CA GLN A 59 19.17 5.60 6.59
C GLN A 59 20.26 6.35 5.82
N GLN A 60 19.92 7.35 4.99
CA GLN A 60 20.92 8.18 4.32
C GLN A 60 21.63 9.15 5.27
N SER A 61 20.94 9.63 6.32
CA SER A 61 21.51 10.58 7.28
C SER A 61 22.53 9.93 8.22
N GLU A 62 22.38 8.64 8.53
CA GLU A 62 23.31 7.89 9.40
C GLU A 62 24.58 7.40 8.68
N SER A 63 24.58 7.28 7.35
CA SER A 63 25.73 6.78 6.59
C SER A 63 26.79 7.84 6.24
N THR A 64 26.65 9.09 6.74
CA THR A 64 27.56 10.21 6.42
C THR A 64 28.34 10.72 7.65
N ARG A 65 28.66 9.85 8.61
CA ARG A 65 29.54 10.20 9.74
C ARG A 65 30.72 9.26 9.87
#